data_AF-A0A804Q647-F1
#
_entry.id   AF-A0A804Q647-F1
#
_cell.length_a   1.000
_cell.length_b   1.000
_cell.length_c   1.000
_cell.angle_alpha   90.00
_cell.angle_beta   90.00
_cell.angle_gamma   90.00
#
_symmetry.space_group_name_H-M   'P 1'
#
loop_
_entity.id
_entity.type
_entity.pdbx_description
1 polymer ?
#
loop_
_entity_poly.entity_id
_entity_poly.type
_entity_poly.pdbx_seq_one_letter_code
_entity_poly.pdbx_strand_id
1 'polypeptide(L)'
;MPHHKFTDSSDWPVIDALPSYGRGRELPGKRHQSLIFGSNLTDVIITGANGTVDGQGAVWWDWFHNHTLNYTRPPLVELMYSTRVVISNLTFINSPFWNIHPVYCSQVLVQHLTILAPISSPNTDGIDPDSSTNVCIEDCYVRNGDDIIVIKSGWDEYGISFAHPSSNISIRNITGQTRNSAGLAFGSEMSGGISDVRAEGVRIVNSVHGIRIKTAPGRGGYVKNVYVADVSFDNVSIAIRITGNYGEHPDDGYDRNALPTISNITIKDVVGVNIGVAGMLQGIPGDSFSGICLSNVSLSVRSTDPWNCSLVEGYSSSVSPEVCEQLRATPGPGSGQMCYGGNYPAAAAQPQPPQKSGASRLVLGWLVLVRYGCRHITWFLLANELPGLFNKG
;
A
#
# COMPACT_ATOMS: atom_id res chain seq x y z
N MET A 1 0.76 -37.13 -3.89
CA MET A 1 2.06 -36.62 -3.39
C MET A 1 1.77 -35.87 -2.11
N PRO A 2 2.58 -36.02 -1.04
CA PRO A 2 2.31 -35.30 0.19
C PRO A 2 2.46 -33.80 -0.10
N HIS A 3 1.43 -33.02 0.24
CA HIS A 3 1.53 -31.56 0.24
C HIS A 3 2.67 -31.18 1.19
N HIS A 4 3.78 -30.67 0.67
CA HIS A 4 4.79 -30.06 1.51
C HIS A 4 4.11 -28.86 2.18
N LYS A 5 3.75 -29.03 3.45
CA LYS A 5 3.29 -27.94 4.29
C LYS A 5 4.55 -27.24 4.77
N PHE A 6 4.66 -25.93 4.52
CA PHE A 6 5.68 -25.11 5.16
C PHE A 6 5.35 -25.06 6.66
N THR A 7 5.91 -25.99 7.42
CA THR A 7 5.67 -26.09 8.88
C THR A 7 6.82 -25.55 9.70
N ASP A 8 7.94 -25.21 9.06
CA ASP A 8 9.11 -24.63 9.71
C ASP A 8 9.55 -23.35 8.97
N SER A 9 9.83 -22.31 9.75
CA SER A 9 10.41 -21.06 9.26
C SER A 9 11.76 -21.26 8.57
N SER A 10 12.47 -22.34 8.89
CA SER A 10 13.76 -22.69 8.27
C SER A 10 13.66 -23.05 6.78
N ASP A 11 12.46 -23.38 6.29
CA ASP A 11 12.19 -23.62 4.88
C ASP A 11 12.27 -22.33 4.02
N TRP A 12 12.32 -21.16 4.67
CA TRP A 12 12.30 -19.85 4.02
C TRP A 12 13.64 -19.12 4.19
N PRO A 13 14.34 -18.81 3.08
CA PRO A 13 15.62 -18.11 3.14
C PRO A 13 15.53 -16.81 3.94
N VAL A 14 16.58 -16.52 4.72
CA VAL A 14 16.69 -15.28 5.49
C VAL A 14 17.62 -14.33 4.75
N ILE A 15 17.11 -13.15 4.43
CA ILE A 15 17.80 -12.08 3.71
C ILE A 15 17.89 -10.83 4.57
N ASP A 16 18.77 -9.91 4.18
CA ASP A 16 18.94 -8.67 4.92
C ASP A 16 17.67 -7.80 4.86
N ALA A 17 17.53 -6.93 5.87
CA ALA A 17 16.45 -5.96 5.92
C ALA A 17 16.48 -5.02 4.70
N LEU A 18 15.36 -4.37 4.44
CA LEU A 18 15.33 -3.29 3.47
C LEU A 18 16.26 -2.15 3.93
N PRO A 19 17.14 -1.62 3.06
CA PRO A 19 18.03 -0.53 3.44
C PRO A 19 17.28 0.72 3.89
N SER A 20 16.07 0.98 3.35
CA SER A 20 15.22 2.09 3.78
C SER A 20 14.48 1.86 5.11
N TYR A 21 14.63 0.69 5.76
CA TYR A 21 13.97 0.34 7.03
C TYR A 21 14.96 0.12 8.18
N GLY A 22 16.25 -0.13 7.88
CA GLY A 22 17.30 -0.41 8.86
C GLY A 22 17.22 -1.80 9.53
N ARG A 23 16.02 -2.38 9.62
CA ARG A 23 15.75 -3.69 10.25
C ARG A 23 14.51 -4.36 9.66
N GLY A 24 14.25 -5.58 10.07
CA GLY A 24 12.97 -6.24 9.85
C GLY A 24 11.81 -5.43 10.44
N ARG A 25 10.70 -5.38 9.70
CA ARG A 25 9.52 -4.58 10.06
C ARG A 25 8.86 -5.02 11.37
N GLU A 26 8.93 -6.30 11.69
CA GLU A 26 8.31 -6.88 12.88
C GLU A 26 9.33 -7.15 13.99
N LEU A 27 10.57 -7.51 13.60
CA LEU A 27 11.63 -7.93 14.52
C LEU A 27 12.97 -7.31 14.13
N PRO A 28 13.86 -7.04 15.11
CA PRO A 28 15.20 -6.52 14.81
C PRO A 28 15.98 -7.50 13.93
N GLY A 29 16.85 -6.96 13.07
CA GLY A 29 17.72 -7.76 12.22
C GLY A 29 17.11 -8.13 10.86
N LYS A 30 17.28 -9.38 10.45
CA LYS A 30 16.96 -9.88 9.10
C LYS A 30 15.47 -10.19 8.91
N ARG A 31 15.10 -10.64 7.71
CA ARG A 31 13.72 -11.02 7.32
C ARG A 31 13.71 -12.28 6.46
N HIS A 32 12.57 -12.97 6.45
CA HIS A 32 12.37 -14.05 5.48
C HIS A 32 12.12 -13.47 4.08
N GLN A 33 12.69 -14.15 3.07
CA GLN A 33 12.47 -13.86 1.65
C GLN A 33 11.04 -14.22 1.23
N SER A 34 10.44 -13.45 0.33
CA SER A 34 9.09 -13.71 -0.17
C SER A 34 8.97 -15.01 -0.98
N LEU A 35 7.74 -15.53 -1.10
CA LEU A 35 7.48 -16.78 -1.85
C LEU A 35 7.83 -16.61 -3.32
N ILE A 36 7.38 -15.49 -3.89
CA ILE A 36 7.78 -15.02 -5.20
C ILE A 36 8.70 -13.82 -4.96
N PHE A 37 9.99 -14.02 -5.19
CA PHE A 37 11.01 -12.98 -5.01
C PHE A 37 11.75 -12.70 -6.32
N GLY A 38 12.06 -11.43 -6.57
CA GLY A 38 12.94 -11.01 -7.66
C GLY A 38 13.63 -9.69 -7.35
N SER A 39 14.86 -9.51 -7.81
CA SER A 39 15.62 -8.28 -7.61
C SER A 39 16.40 -7.89 -8.86
N ASN A 40 16.49 -6.58 -9.16
CA ASN A 40 17.20 -6.04 -10.33
C ASN A 40 16.70 -6.63 -11.66
N LEU A 41 15.39 -6.81 -11.78
CA LEU A 41 14.77 -7.39 -12.97
C LEU A 41 14.21 -6.31 -13.91
N THR A 42 14.00 -6.71 -15.16
CA THR A 42 13.44 -5.86 -16.20
C THR A 42 12.50 -6.70 -17.06
N ASP A 43 11.35 -6.14 -17.44
CA ASP A 43 10.31 -6.83 -18.24
C ASP A 43 9.74 -8.06 -17.49
N VAL A 44 9.32 -7.86 -16.25
CA VAL A 44 8.76 -8.92 -15.40
C VAL A 44 7.26 -9.01 -15.63
N ILE A 45 6.78 -10.21 -15.93
CA ILE A 45 5.35 -10.50 -16.04
C ILE A 45 5.04 -11.65 -15.08
N ILE A 46 4.06 -11.44 -14.20
CA ILE A 46 3.47 -12.42 -13.29
C ILE A 46 1.98 -12.43 -13.61
N THR A 47 1.53 -13.43 -14.37
CA THR A 47 0.13 -13.49 -14.80
C THR A 47 -0.41 -14.91 -14.85
N GLY A 48 -1.74 -15.04 -14.82
CA GLY A 48 -2.45 -16.30 -14.94
C GLY A 48 -3.83 -16.11 -15.58
N ALA A 49 -4.53 -17.21 -15.80
CA ALA A 49 -5.93 -17.19 -16.24
C ALA A 49 -6.86 -17.32 -15.03
N ASN A 50 -6.73 -16.40 -14.07
CA ASN A 50 -7.34 -16.49 -12.73
C ASN A 50 -6.80 -17.66 -11.89
N GLY A 51 -5.50 -17.95 -12.01
CA GLY A 51 -4.83 -18.94 -11.17
C GLY A 51 -4.68 -18.46 -9.73
N THR A 52 -4.55 -19.39 -8.78
CA THR A 52 -4.42 -19.08 -7.35
C THR A 52 -3.00 -19.32 -6.84
N VAL A 53 -2.45 -18.35 -6.12
CA VAL A 53 -1.21 -18.47 -5.33
C VAL A 53 -1.58 -18.46 -3.84
N ASP A 54 -1.31 -19.56 -3.15
CA ASP A 54 -1.59 -19.70 -1.71
C ASP A 54 -0.30 -19.56 -0.89
N GLY A 55 -0.24 -18.54 -0.06
CA GLY A 55 0.90 -18.25 0.83
C GLY A 55 0.96 -19.11 2.08
N GLN A 56 -0.08 -19.90 2.38
CA GLN A 56 -0.16 -20.77 3.56
C GLN A 56 0.13 -20.04 4.90
N GLY A 57 -0.31 -18.78 5.01
CA GLY A 57 0.06 -17.86 6.09
C GLY A 57 -0.38 -18.25 7.51
N ALA A 58 -1.26 -19.24 7.68
CA ALA A 58 -1.80 -19.61 9.00
C ALA A 58 -0.73 -19.88 10.06
N VAL A 59 0.31 -20.65 9.71
CA VAL A 59 1.42 -20.96 10.63
C VAL A 59 2.20 -19.70 11.03
N TRP A 60 2.37 -18.77 10.10
CA TRP A 60 3.06 -17.51 10.34
C TRP A 60 2.26 -16.58 11.25
N TRP A 61 0.94 -16.54 11.08
CA TRP A 61 0.06 -15.77 11.95
C TRP A 61 0.04 -16.33 13.38
N ASP A 62 0.07 -17.66 13.53
CA ASP A 62 0.19 -18.31 14.84
C ASP A 62 1.52 -17.95 15.51
N TRP A 63 2.65 -18.00 14.79
CA TRP A 63 3.93 -17.57 15.35
C TRP A 63 3.98 -16.09 15.69
N PHE A 64 3.33 -15.23 14.89
CA PHE A 64 3.22 -13.80 15.19
C PHE A 64 2.45 -13.56 16.49
N HIS A 65 1.25 -14.14 16.62
CA HIS A 65 0.42 -13.99 17.81
C HIS A 65 1.05 -14.59 19.07
N ASN A 66 1.81 -15.68 18.92
CA ASN A 66 2.52 -16.32 20.03
C ASN A 66 3.89 -15.70 20.32
N HIS A 67 4.31 -14.67 19.57
CA HIS A 67 5.61 -14.01 19.70
C HIS A 67 6.80 -14.97 19.56
N THR A 68 6.70 -15.97 18.67
CA THR A 68 7.73 -17.00 18.44
C THR A 68 8.44 -16.87 17.10
N LEU A 69 8.28 -15.74 16.41
CA LEU A 69 9.01 -15.45 15.18
C LEU A 69 10.50 -15.23 15.48
N ASN A 70 11.37 -15.75 14.60
CA ASN A 70 12.82 -15.48 14.66
C ASN A 70 13.20 -14.24 13.85
N TYR A 71 12.48 -14.01 12.75
CA TYR A 71 12.69 -12.90 11.81
C TYR A 71 11.33 -12.37 11.33
N THR A 72 11.33 -11.21 10.68
CA THR A 72 10.12 -10.67 10.04
C THR A 72 9.58 -11.65 8.99
N ARG A 73 8.25 -11.84 8.99
CA ARG A 73 7.53 -12.74 8.09
C ARG A 73 7.72 -12.35 6.62
N PRO A 74 7.70 -13.32 5.69
CA PRO A 74 7.89 -13.03 4.29
C PRO A 74 6.63 -12.42 3.64
N PRO A 75 6.74 -11.36 2.82
CA PRO A 75 5.67 -10.99 1.91
C PRO A 75 5.34 -12.15 0.94
N LEU A 76 4.16 -12.15 0.32
CA LEU A 76 3.83 -13.18 -0.68
C LEU A 76 4.59 -12.95 -1.99
N VAL A 77 4.54 -11.73 -2.52
CA VAL A 77 5.26 -11.32 -3.73
C VAL A 77 6.08 -10.07 -3.41
N GLU A 78 7.39 -10.15 -3.60
CA GLU A 78 8.28 -9.00 -3.46
C GLU A 78 9.20 -8.88 -4.67
N LEU A 79 9.15 -7.72 -5.30
CA LEU A 79 10.07 -7.36 -6.38
C LEU A 79 10.87 -6.14 -5.92
N MET A 80 12.19 -6.27 -5.95
CA MET A 80 13.12 -5.23 -5.54
C MET A 80 13.83 -4.64 -6.76
N TYR A 81 14.07 -3.33 -6.79
CA TYR A 81 14.93 -2.68 -7.80
C TYR A 81 14.58 -3.04 -9.25
N SER A 82 13.30 -3.26 -9.55
CA SER A 82 12.86 -3.82 -10.83
C SER A 82 12.10 -2.80 -11.67
N THR A 83 12.14 -2.95 -13.00
CA THR A 83 11.45 -2.04 -13.92
C THR A 83 10.58 -2.77 -14.93
N ARG A 84 9.48 -2.15 -15.36
CA ARG A 84 8.49 -2.74 -16.28
C ARG A 84 7.94 -4.06 -15.74
N VAL A 85 7.23 -3.93 -14.63
CA VAL A 85 6.63 -5.04 -13.90
C VAL A 85 5.13 -5.08 -14.21
N VAL A 86 4.61 -6.26 -14.52
CA VAL A 86 3.17 -6.52 -14.69
C VAL A 86 2.75 -7.67 -13.80
N ILE A 87 1.82 -7.44 -12.88
CA ILE A 87 1.17 -8.47 -12.06
C ILE A 87 -0.32 -8.44 -12.37
N SER A 88 -0.86 -9.51 -12.95
CA SER A 88 -2.26 -9.47 -13.40
C SER A 88 -3.00 -10.80 -13.49
N ASN A 89 -4.33 -10.75 -13.38
CA ASN A 89 -5.24 -11.87 -13.63
C ASN A 89 -4.96 -13.08 -12.71
N LEU A 90 -4.76 -12.83 -11.42
CA LEU A 90 -4.42 -13.84 -10.42
C LEU A 90 -5.23 -13.63 -9.14
N THR A 91 -5.43 -14.74 -8.42
CA THR A 91 -5.92 -14.74 -7.05
C THR A 91 -4.77 -15.04 -6.10
N PHE A 92 -4.55 -14.19 -5.11
CA PHE A 92 -3.58 -14.40 -4.03
C PHE A 92 -4.35 -14.69 -2.74
N ILE A 93 -4.01 -15.78 -2.05
CA ILE A 93 -4.66 -16.13 -0.79
C ILE A 93 -3.64 -16.37 0.34
N ASN A 94 -4.06 -16.05 1.56
CA ASN A 94 -3.36 -16.39 2.81
C ASN A 94 -1.88 -15.96 2.82
N SER A 95 -1.58 -14.72 2.47
CA SER A 95 -0.22 -14.20 2.61
C SER A 95 0.27 -14.28 4.07
N PRO A 96 1.52 -14.70 4.32
CA PRO A 96 2.12 -14.68 5.65
C PRO A 96 2.19 -13.27 6.27
N PHE A 97 2.42 -12.25 5.44
CA PHE A 97 2.57 -10.83 5.79
C PHE A 97 1.94 -9.98 4.66
N TRP A 98 2.59 -8.91 4.20
CA TRP A 98 2.17 -8.13 3.03
C TRP A 98 2.02 -8.98 1.77
N ASN A 99 1.05 -8.68 0.91
CA ASN A 99 0.75 -9.49 -0.28
C ASN A 99 1.63 -9.08 -1.47
N ILE A 100 1.37 -7.91 -2.07
CA ILE A 100 2.06 -7.45 -3.30
C ILE A 100 2.95 -6.27 -2.97
N HIS A 101 4.27 -6.51 -2.91
CA HIS A 101 5.25 -5.53 -2.44
C HIS A 101 6.30 -5.20 -3.53
N PRO A 102 5.98 -4.32 -4.48
CA PRO A 102 7.00 -3.71 -5.34
C PRO A 102 7.76 -2.65 -4.54
N VAL A 103 9.04 -2.91 -4.27
CA VAL A 103 9.92 -2.02 -3.51
C VAL A 103 11.09 -1.54 -4.36
N TYR A 104 11.35 -0.23 -4.40
CA TYR A 104 12.37 0.38 -5.28
C TYR A 104 12.12 0.11 -6.78
N CYS A 105 10.85 -0.06 -7.17
CA CYS A 105 10.49 -0.43 -8.53
C CYS A 105 10.07 0.79 -9.36
N SER A 106 10.09 0.64 -10.69
CA SER A 106 9.57 1.64 -11.61
C SER A 106 8.72 1.04 -12.73
N GLN A 107 7.71 1.76 -13.21
CA GLN A 107 6.80 1.28 -14.28
C GLN A 107 6.15 -0.04 -13.88
N VAL A 108 5.33 0.01 -12.83
CA VAL A 108 4.64 -1.16 -12.25
C VAL A 108 3.16 -1.10 -12.60
N LEU A 109 2.62 -2.19 -13.15
CA LEU A 109 1.19 -2.38 -13.38
C LEU A 109 0.70 -3.56 -12.54
N VAL A 110 -0.27 -3.30 -11.66
CA VAL A 110 -0.99 -4.31 -10.89
C VAL A 110 -2.46 -4.23 -11.27
N GLN A 111 -3.01 -5.27 -11.92
CA GLN A 111 -4.39 -5.21 -12.41
C GLN A 111 -5.15 -6.53 -12.33
N HIS A 112 -6.48 -6.46 -12.16
CA HIS A 112 -7.35 -7.65 -12.18
C HIS A 112 -6.92 -8.70 -11.14
N LEU A 113 -6.60 -8.26 -9.92
CA LEU A 113 -6.23 -9.14 -8.82
C LEU A 113 -7.38 -9.37 -7.85
N THR A 114 -7.44 -10.58 -7.31
CA THR A 114 -8.23 -10.91 -6.12
C THR A 114 -7.28 -11.27 -4.98
N ILE A 115 -7.32 -10.56 -3.86
CA ILE A 115 -6.45 -10.80 -2.70
C ILE A 115 -7.30 -11.15 -1.49
N LEU A 116 -7.11 -12.34 -0.92
CA LEU A 116 -7.94 -12.86 0.17
C LEU A 116 -7.11 -13.38 1.34
N ALA A 117 -7.38 -12.89 2.54
CA ALA A 117 -6.93 -13.48 3.78
C ALA A 117 -8.05 -13.41 4.83
N PRO A 118 -8.05 -14.27 5.86
CA PRO A 118 -8.93 -14.10 7.00
C PRO A 118 -8.80 -12.69 7.56
N ILE A 119 -9.93 -12.06 7.89
CA ILE A 119 -9.99 -10.69 8.39
C ILE A 119 -9.23 -10.50 9.72
N SER A 120 -8.95 -11.59 10.44
CA SER A 120 -8.14 -11.61 11.67
C SER A 120 -6.65 -11.80 11.42
N SER A 121 -6.21 -11.94 10.17
CA SER A 121 -4.79 -12.15 9.85
C SER A 121 -3.99 -10.86 10.08
N PRO A 122 -2.86 -10.92 10.80
CA PRO A 122 -2.07 -9.74 11.13
C PRO A 122 -1.22 -9.28 9.94
N ASN A 123 -1.29 -7.98 9.62
CA ASN A 123 -0.41 -7.31 8.65
C ASN A 123 -0.45 -7.93 7.25
N THR A 124 -1.64 -8.29 6.79
CA THR A 124 -1.85 -8.87 5.45
C THR A 124 -2.21 -7.82 4.41
N ASP A 125 -1.49 -6.68 4.42
CA ASP A 125 -1.66 -5.55 3.50
C ASP A 125 -1.78 -6.04 2.05
N GLY A 126 -2.68 -5.42 1.26
CA GLY A 126 -3.04 -5.90 -0.07
C GLY A 126 -1.98 -5.56 -1.12
N ILE A 127 -1.80 -4.28 -1.42
CA ILE A 127 -0.81 -3.82 -2.39
C ILE A 127 -0.04 -2.63 -1.79
N ASP A 128 1.28 -2.79 -1.77
CA ASP A 128 2.21 -1.97 -1.01
C ASP A 128 3.30 -1.39 -1.92
N PRO A 129 3.03 -0.37 -2.76
CA PRO A 129 4.12 0.33 -3.43
C PRO A 129 5.00 1.03 -2.39
N ASP A 130 6.25 0.60 -2.32
CA ASP A 130 7.24 1.13 -1.37
C ASP A 130 8.44 1.69 -2.13
N SER A 131 8.75 2.98 -1.91
CA SER A 131 9.79 3.72 -2.62
C SER A 131 9.76 3.44 -4.15
N SER A 132 8.59 3.46 -4.77
CA SER A 132 8.39 3.05 -6.17
C SER A 132 7.74 4.13 -7.02
N THR A 133 8.09 4.17 -8.32
CA THR A 133 7.68 5.25 -9.22
C THR A 133 6.92 4.78 -10.45
N ASN A 134 5.96 5.58 -10.94
CA ASN A 134 5.13 5.23 -12.10
C ASN A 134 4.37 3.89 -11.87
N VAL A 135 3.53 3.88 -10.84
CA VAL A 135 2.78 2.69 -10.43
C VAL A 135 1.30 2.85 -10.81
N CYS A 136 0.74 1.85 -11.45
CA CYS A 136 -0.69 1.79 -11.78
C CYS A 136 -1.31 0.57 -11.10
N ILE A 137 -2.34 0.79 -10.28
CA ILE A 137 -3.11 -0.25 -9.59
C ILE A 137 -4.56 -0.13 -10.02
N GLU A 138 -5.12 -1.18 -10.58
CA GLU A 138 -6.45 -1.09 -11.18
C GLU A 138 -7.28 -2.37 -11.12
N ASP A 139 -8.60 -2.22 -10.97
CA ASP A 139 -9.55 -3.31 -11.14
C ASP A 139 -9.29 -4.49 -10.17
N CYS A 140 -9.02 -4.18 -8.89
CA CYS A 140 -8.66 -5.17 -7.86
C CYS A 140 -9.73 -5.31 -6.77
N TYR A 141 -9.88 -6.53 -6.26
CA TYR A 141 -10.67 -6.86 -5.08
C TYR A 141 -9.78 -7.34 -3.94
N VAL A 142 -9.87 -6.72 -2.77
CA VAL A 142 -9.05 -7.06 -1.59
C VAL A 142 -9.91 -7.29 -0.36
N ARG A 143 -9.72 -8.44 0.28
CA ARG A 143 -10.33 -8.75 1.58
C ARG A 143 -9.28 -9.37 2.50
N ASN A 144 -8.80 -8.61 3.47
CA ASN A 144 -7.65 -8.97 4.30
C ASN A 144 -7.82 -8.48 5.75
N GLY A 145 -6.77 -8.65 6.55
CA GLY A 145 -6.77 -8.20 7.95
C GLY A 145 -6.13 -6.83 8.19
N ASP A 146 -5.48 -6.22 7.21
CA ASP A 146 -4.78 -4.93 7.33
C ASP A 146 -5.09 -4.00 6.12
N ASP A 147 -4.22 -3.08 5.73
CA ASP A 147 -4.52 -2.07 4.71
C ASP A 147 -4.90 -2.70 3.34
N ILE A 148 -5.92 -2.18 2.64
CA ILE A 148 -6.29 -2.69 1.30
C ILE A 148 -5.24 -2.26 0.27
N ILE A 149 -4.96 -0.95 0.21
CA ILE A 149 -3.83 -0.37 -0.53
C ILE A 149 -3.10 0.57 0.42
N VAL A 150 -1.78 0.47 0.47
CA VAL A 150 -0.94 1.36 1.28
C VAL A 150 0.28 1.80 0.52
N ILE A 151 0.57 3.10 0.52
CA ILE A 151 1.77 3.63 -0.11
C ILE A 151 2.81 3.91 0.98
N LYS A 152 4.03 3.43 0.77
CA LYS A 152 5.17 3.55 1.68
C LYS A 152 6.39 4.10 0.95
N SER A 153 7.41 4.52 1.69
CA SER A 153 8.68 4.99 1.15
C SER A 153 9.78 4.96 2.22
N GLY A 154 9.95 3.85 2.92
CA GLY A 154 10.95 3.72 3.98
C GLY A 154 10.61 4.37 5.33
N TRP A 155 11.42 4.05 6.35
CA TRP A 155 11.12 4.29 7.76
C TRP A 155 12.19 5.14 8.46
N ASP A 156 11.75 6.27 9.01
CA ASP A 156 12.54 7.24 9.78
C ASP A 156 13.88 7.61 9.11
N GLU A 157 14.97 7.68 9.86
CA GLU A 157 16.30 8.06 9.39
C GLU A 157 16.83 7.14 8.27
N TYR A 158 16.40 5.88 8.23
CA TYR A 158 16.75 4.95 7.16
C TYR A 158 16.04 5.33 5.87
N GLY A 159 14.75 5.67 5.93
CA GLY A 159 14.01 6.17 4.78
C GLY A 159 14.51 7.55 4.31
N ILE A 160 14.81 8.45 5.25
CA ILE A 160 15.37 9.78 4.98
C ILE A 160 16.73 9.65 4.27
N SER A 161 17.62 8.82 4.80
CA SER A 161 18.97 8.64 4.23
C SER A 161 18.96 7.88 2.91
N PHE A 162 18.04 6.92 2.74
CA PHE A 162 17.87 6.20 1.48
C PHE A 162 17.28 7.11 0.38
N ALA A 163 16.51 8.14 0.76
CA ALA A 163 16.07 9.24 -0.09
C ALA A 163 15.37 8.80 -1.40
N HIS A 164 14.54 7.76 -1.32
CA HIS A 164 13.83 7.20 -2.47
C HIS A 164 12.31 7.31 -2.26
N PRO A 165 11.63 8.26 -2.93
CA PRO A 165 10.20 8.45 -2.73
C PRO A 165 9.35 7.41 -3.46
N SER A 166 8.09 7.28 -3.03
CA SER A 166 7.02 6.72 -3.84
C SER A 166 6.29 7.84 -4.57
N SER A 167 6.28 7.81 -5.91
CA SER A 167 5.68 8.91 -6.68
C SER A 167 5.08 8.52 -8.02
N ASN A 168 4.19 9.37 -8.53
CA ASN A 168 3.48 9.14 -9.79
C ASN A 168 2.67 7.82 -9.75
N ILE A 169 1.70 7.76 -8.83
CA ILE A 169 0.92 6.54 -8.55
C ILE A 169 -0.55 6.77 -8.90
N SER A 170 -1.12 5.93 -9.76
CA SER A 170 -2.55 5.89 -10.07
C SER A 170 -3.22 4.65 -9.49
N ILE A 171 -4.32 4.83 -8.78
CA ILE A 171 -5.14 3.77 -8.20
C ILE A 171 -6.56 3.94 -8.73
N ARG A 172 -7.14 2.91 -9.36
CA ARG A 172 -8.50 3.00 -9.91
C ARG A 172 -9.33 1.74 -9.71
N ASN A 173 -10.64 1.92 -9.52
CA ASN A 173 -11.60 0.81 -9.44
C ASN A 173 -11.19 -0.27 -8.44
N ILE A 174 -11.07 0.11 -7.17
CA ILE A 174 -10.68 -0.78 -6.08
C ILE A 174 -11.92 -1.05 -5.22
N THR A 175 -12.18 -2.33 -4.93
CA THR A 175 -13.17 -2.71 -3.93
C THR A 175 -12.50 -3.51 -2.83
N GLY A 176 -12.82 -3.25 -1.56
CA GLY A 176 -12.35 -4.16 -0.54
C GLY A 176 -12.90 -3.96 0.88
N GLN A 177 -12.40 -4.83 1.76
CA GLN A 177 -12.79 -4.93 3.16
C GLN A 177 -11.59 -5.28 4.05
N THR A 178 -11.44 -4.56 5.16
CA THR A 178 -10.47 -4.84 6.22
C THR A 178 -11.04 -4.50 7.59
N ARG A 179 -10.82 -5.28 8.65
CA ARG A 179 -11.35 -4.95 9.99
C ARG A 179 -10.36 -4.37 10.98
N ASN A 180 -9.07 -4.28 10.68
CA ASN A 180 -8.10 -3.73 11.64
C ASN A 180 -7.36 -2.50 11.14
N SER A 181 -7.55 -2.11 9.87
CA SER A 181 -6.78 -1.01 9.26
C SER A 181 -7.59 -0.18 8.25
N ALA A 182 -6.95 0.36 7.21
CA ALA A 182 -7.56 1.30 6.27
C ALA A 182 -7.81 0.73 4.88
N GLY A 183 -8.80 1.29 4.18
CA GLY A 183 -9.00 0.95 2.78
C GLY A 183 -8.04 1.65 1.82
N LEU A 184 -7.63 2.88 2.12
CA LEU A 184 -6.57 3.54 1.39
C LEU A 184 -5.65 4.24 2.39
N ALA A 185 -4.41 3.79 2.50
CA ALA A 185 -3.44 4.29 3.46
C ALA A 185 -2.22 4.96 2.80
N PHE A 186 -1.67 5.94 3.50
CA PHE A 186 -0.40 6.57 3.20
C PHE A 186 0.47 6.51 4.47
N GLY A 187 1.60 5.82 4.39
CA GLY A 187 2.50 5.54 5.51
C GLY A 187 2.18 4.23 6.27
N SER A 188 2.64 4.03 7.49
CA SER A 188 3.34 5.02 8.31
C SER A 188 4.79 5.27 7.87
N GLU A 189 5.38 4.31 7.16
CA GLU A 189 6.75 4.35 6.67
C GLU A 189 6.78 5.22 5.41
N MET A 190 6.90 6.54 5.59
CA MET A 190 6.75 7.56 4.54
C MET A 190 8.00 8.45 4.37
N SER A 191 9.11 8.04 4.96
CA SER A 191 10.25 8.92 5.28
C SER A 191 11.08 9.36 4.06
N GLY A 192 11.11 8.56 2.99
CA GLY A 192 11.64 8.92 1.68
C GLY A 192 10.75 9.87 0.86
N GLY A 193 9.49 10.06 1.28
CA GLY A 193 8.50 10.90 0.65
C GLY A 193 7.47 10.15 -0.20
N ILE A 194 6.22 10.60 -0.13
CA ILE A 194 5.11 10.14 -0.96
C ILE A 194 4.56 11.35 -1.72
N SER A 195 4.53 11.32 -3.05
CA SER A 195 3.93 12.38 -3.83
C SER A 195 3.19 11.97 -5.08
N ASP A 196 2.30 12.84 -5.56
CA ASP A 196 1.65 12.73 -6.86
C ASP A 196 0.89 11.40 -6.98
N VAL A 197 -0.02 11.20 -6.02
CA VAL A 197 -0.89 10.02 -5.96
C VAL A 197 -2.31 10.43 -6.35
N ARG A 198 -2.90 9.68 -7.28
CA ARG A 198 -4.29 9.84 -7.71
C ARG A 198 -5.05 8.54 -7.48
N ALA A 199 -6.09 8.56 -6.65
CA ALA A 199 -6.96 7.41 -6.38
C ALA A 199 -8.41 7.74 -6.73
N GLU A 200 -9.03 6.95 -7.62
CA GLU A 200 -10.39 7.20 -8.12
C GLU A 200 -11.24 5.92 -8.19
N GLY A 201 -12.52 5.99 -7.84
CA GLY A 201 -13.41 4.83 -7.90
C GLY A 201 -13.04 3.79 -6.84
N VAL A 202 -13.08 4.18 -5.57
CA VAL A 202 -12.71 3.31 -4.44
C VAL A 202 -13.95 2.98 -3.62
N ARG A 203 -14.24 1.69 -3.44
CA ARG A 203 -15.34 1.18 -2.61
C ARG A 203 -14.81 0.41 -1.41
N ILE A 204 -15.03 0.94 -0.22
CA ILE A 204 -14.57 0.34 1.04
C ILE A 204 -15.77 -0.03 1.89
N VAL A 205 -15.85 -1.32 2.26
CA VAL A 205 -17.01 -1.86 2.99
C VAL A 205 -16.58 -2.55 4.29
N ASN A 206 -17.44 -2.50 5.32
CA ASN A 206 -17.26 -3.24 6.58
C ASN A 206 -15.85 -3.08 7.19
N SER A 207 -15.37 -1.84 7.24
CA SER A 207 -13.96 -1.54 7.57
C SER A 207 -13.78 -0.53 8.71
N VAL A 208 -12.60 -0.52 9.34
CA VAL A 208 -12.34 0.42 10.43
C VAL A 208 -12.04 1.81 9.89
N HIS A 209 -11.04 1.95 9.02
CA HIS A 209 -10.70 3.23 8.42
C HIS A 209 -11.01 3.24 6.92
N GLY A 210 -11.55 4.35 6.41
CA GLY A 210 -11.66 4.60 4.98
C GLY A 210 -10.33 5.04 4.41
N ILE A 211 -10.13 6.36 4.31
CA ILE A 211 -8.88 6.98 3.88
C ILE A 211 -8.04 7.31 5.12
N ARG A 212 -6.75 6.94 5.12
CA ARG A 212 -5.86 7.11 6.26
C ARG A 212 -4.48 7.65 5.90
N ILE A 213 -4.03 8.71 6.58
CA ILE A 213 -2.64 9.18 6.53
C ILE A 213 -2.01 8.95 7.91
N LYS A 214 -0.88 8.24 7.96
CA LYS A 214 -0.17 7.83 9.18
C LYS A 214 1.22 8.45 9.17
N THR A 215 1.56 9.22 10.19
CA THR A 215 2.93 9.72 10.40
C THR A 215 3.18 10.06 11.88
N ALA A 216 4.40 10.42 12.22
CA ALA A 216 4.85 10.75 13.57
C ALA A 216 6.09 11.69 13.54
N PRO A 217 6.39 12.42 14.63
CA PRO A 217 7.70 13.03 14.81
C PRO A 217 8.80 11.97 14.66
N GLY A 218 9.86 12.25 13.89
CA GLY A 218 10.87 11.25 13.52
C GLY A 218 10.80 10.80 12.07
N ARG A 219 9.61 10.84 11.47
CA ARG A 219 9.42 10.38 10.09
C ARG A 219 10.12 11.26 9.08
N GLY A 220 10.22 12.57 9.31
CA GLY A 220 10.64 13.53 8.29
C GLY A 220 9.84 13.36 6.99
N GLY A 221 10.49 13.60 5.85
CA GLY A 221 9.87 13.35 4.54
C GLY A 221 8.59 14.15 4.31
N TYR A 222 7.70 13.61 3.47
CA TYR A 222 6.45 14.28 3.11
C TYR A 222 5.39 13.31 2.60
N VAL A 223 4.12 13.68 2.76
CA VAL A 223 3.01 13.18 1.94
C VAL A 223 2.37 14.40 1.30
N LYS A 224 2.52 14.54 -0.03
CA LYS A 224 2.02 15.72 -0.74
C LYS A 224 1.39 15.40 -2.08
N ASN A 225 0.55 16.31 -2.57
CA ASN A 225 -0.08 16.17 -3.89
C ASN A 225 -0.87 14.86 -4.02
N VAL A 226 -1.77 14.62 -3.07
CA VAL A 226 -2.62 13.43 -3.04
C VAL A 226 -4.02 13.85 -3.46
N TYR A 227 -4.58 13.17 -4.45
CA TYR A 227 -5.93 13.38 -4.94
C TYR A 227 -6.72 12.07 -4.82
N VAL A 228 -7.74 12.06 -3.97
CA VAL A 228 -8.66 10.94 -3.79
C VAL A 228 -10.05 11.39 -4.19
N ALA A 229 -10.67 10.74 -5.18
CA ALA A 229 -12.02 11.08 -5.63
C ALA A 229 -12.90 9.85 -5.91
N ASP A 230 -14.20 10.05 -6.03
CA ASP A 230 -15.18 9.00 -6.33
C ASP A 230 -15.06 7.81 -5.35
N VAL A 231 -15.38 8.08 -4.09
CA VAL A 231 -15.24 7.10 -2.99
C VAL A 231 -16.60 6.76 -2.42
N SER A 232 -16.87 5.47 -2.28
CA SER A 232 -18.06 4.97 -1.58
C SER A 232 -17.70 4.18 -0.32
N PHE A 233 -18.30 4.56 0.80
CA PHE A 233 -18.16 3.88 2.08
C PHE A 233 -19.47 3.20 2.49
N ASP A 234 -19.38 1.96 2.98
CA ASP A 234 -20.51 1.27 3.60
C ASP A 234 -20.05 0.58 4.88
N ASN A 235 -20.63 0.97 6.01
CA ASN A 235 -20.30 0.44 7.33
C ASN A 235 -18.80 0.60 7.64
N VAL A 236 -18.33 1.85 7.65
CA VAL A 236 -16.95 2.23 7.97
C VAL A 236 -16.90 2.95 9.31
N SER A 237 -16.02 2.53 10.23
CA SER A 237 -15.96 3.13 11.58
C SER A 237 -15.47 4.59 11.57
N ILE A 238 -14.42 4.91 10.81
CA ILE A 238 -13.89 6.26 10.65
C ILE A 238 -13.61 6.50 9.16
N ALA A 239 -14.37 7.37 8.51
CA ALA A 239 -14.26 7.56 7.06
C ALA A 239 -12.92 8.20 6.65
N ILE A 240 -12.46 9.23 7.37
CA ILE A 240 -11.20 9.93 7.08
C ILE A 240 -10.36 10.05 8.35
N ARG A 241 -9.13 9.53 8.33
CA ARG A 241 -8.21 9.57 9.48
C ARG A 241 -6.86 10.12 9.08
N ILE A 242 -6.44 11.24 9.68
CA ILE A 242 -5.07 11.75 9.57
C ILE A 242 -4.48 11.75 10.97
N THR A 243 -3.31 11.13 11.14
CA THR A 243 -2.67 10.99 12.45
C THR A 243 -1.19 11.33 12.37
N GLY A 244 -0.80 12.38 13.08
CA GLY A 244 0.59 12.79 13.29
C GLY A 244 1.26 12.16 14.51
N ASN A 245 0.65 11.15 15.15
CA ASN A 245 1.23 10.48 16.33
C ASN A 245 1.18 8.95 16.20
N TYR A 246 1.69 8.41 15.10
CA TYR A 246 1.76 6.98 14.85
C TYR A 246 3.01 6.37 15.51
N GLY A 247 2.86 5.86 16.73
CA GLY A 247 3.97 5.57 17.67
C GLY A 247 4.86 4.35 17.39
N GLU A 248 5.10 3.99 16.14
CA GLU A 248 6.03 2.91 15.78
C GLU A 248 7.33 3.49 15.21
N HIS A 249 8.50 3.02 15.64
CA HIS A 249 9.82 3.43 15.14
C HIS A 249 10.73 2.19 15.03
N PRO A 250 11.73 2.17 14.12
CA PRO A 250 12.61 1.02 13.96
C PRO A 250 13.49 0.84 15.20
N ASP A 251 13.95 1.94 15.80
CA ASP A 251 14.73 1.98 17.02
C ASP A 251 14.60 3.37 17.67
N ASP A 252 15.44 3.69 18.66
CA ASP A 252 15.43 4.98 19.37
C ASP A 252 16.39 6.04 18.76
N GLY A 253 17.03 5.72 17.62
CA GLY A 253 18.06 6.54 16.95
C GLY A 253 17.53 7.64 16.04
N TYR A 254 16.22 7.68 15.77
CA TYR A 254 15.60 8.69 14.92
C TYR A 254 15.63 10.10 15.53
N ASP A 255 15.74 11.12 14.66
CA ASP A 255 15.62 12.52 15.09
C ASP A 255 14.16 12.87 15.36
N ARG A 256 13.79 12.99 16.64
CA ARG A 256 12.43 13.37 17.08
C ARG A 256 11.96 14.73 16.55
N ASN A 257 12.87 15.59 16.08
CA ASN A 257 12.55 16.88 15.47
C ASN A 257 12.42 16.80 13.94
N ALA A 258 12.66 15.65 13.33
CA ALA A 258 12.39 15.42 11.91
C ALA A 258 10.87 15.30 11.70
N LEU A 259 10.22 16.45 11.48
CA LEU A 259 8.78 16.53 11.30
C LEU A 259 8.38 16.35 9.81
N PRO A 260 7.31 15.59 9.53
CA PRO A 260 6.82 15.33 8.18
C PRO A 260 6.01 16.50 7.62
N THR A 261 6.20 16.81 6.33
CA THR A 261 5.28 17.73 5.64
C THR A 261 4.06 16.99 5.10
N ILE A 262 2.86 17.36 5.55
CA ILE A 262 1.58 16.90 4.97
C ILE A 262 0.91 18.09 4.26
N SER A 263 0.78 18.03 2.93
CA SER A 263 0.22 19.14 2.16
C SER A 263 -0.47 18.74 0.86
N ASN A 264 -1.35 19.60 0.33
CA ASN A 264 -2.06 19.38 -0.94
C ASN A 264 -2.79 18.03 -0.99
N ILE A 265 -3.61 17.77 0.02
CA ILE A 265 -4.43 16.55 0.13
C ILE A 265 -5.85 16.91 -0.26
N THR A 266 -6.35 16.38 -1.37
CA THR A 266 -7.72 16.58 -1.82
C THR A 266 -8.50 15.28 -1.68
N ILE A 267 -9.62 15.33 -0.96
CA ILE A 267 -10.59 14.25 -0.85
C ILE A 267 -11.91 14.78 -1.39
N LYS A 268 -12.37 14.23 -2.50
CA LYS A 268 -13.48 14.76 -3.29
C LYS A 268 -14.52 13.71 -3.62
N ASP A 269 -15.78 14.09 -3.79
CA ASP A 269 -16.83 13.23 -4.35
C ASP A 269 -16.95 11.92 -3.53
N VAL A 270 -17.19 12.06 -2.23
CA VAL A 270 -17.25 10.95 -1.27
C VAL A 270 -18.67 10.78 -0.75
N VAL A 271 -19.20 9.56 -0.83
CA VAL A 271 -20.50 9.21 -0.24
C VAL A 271 -20.34 8.05 0.73
N GLY A 272 -20.92 8.15 1.91
CA GLY A 272 -20.81 7.12 2.93
C GLY A 272 -22.10 6.85 3.69
N VAL A 273 -22.40 5.58 3.92
CA VAL A 273 -23.52 5.14 4.77
C VAL A 273 -23.03 4.29 5.94
N ASN A 274 -23.76 4.33 7.06
CA ASN A 274 -23.43 3.61 8.30
C ASN A 274 -22.05 3.96 8.86
N ILE A 275 -21.66 5.24 8.75
CA ILE A 275 -20.35 5.71 9.18
C ILE A 275 -20.34 5.87 10.70
N GLY A 276 -19.27 5.44 11.38
CA GLY A 276 -19.11 5.73 12.81
C GLY A 276 -18.86 7.22 13.05
N VAL A 277 -17.68 7.69 12.62
CA VAL A 277 -17.20 9.08 12.70
C VAL A 277 -16.80 9.55 11.29
N ALA A 278 -17.17 10.77 10.90
CA ALA A 278 -16.84 11.33 9.59
C ALA A 278 -15.33 11.53 9.43
N GLY A 279 -14.67 12.13 10.42
CA GLY A 279 -13.22 12.19 10.38
C GLY A 279 -12.53 12.56 11.68
N MET A 280 -11.30 12.08 11.82
CA MET A 280 -10.39 12.46 12.88
C MET A 280 -9.06 12.90 12.27
N LEU A 281 -8.79 14.20 12.27
CA LEU A 281 -7.67 14.81 11.57
C LEU A 281 -6.78 15.53 12.58
N GLN A 282 -5.66 14.88 12.93
CA GLN A 282 -4.80 15.30 14.03
C GLN A 282 -3.37 15.46 13.53
N GLY A 283 -2.90 16.70 13.51
CA GLY A 283 -1.52 17.06 13.18
C GLY A 283 -0.53 16.85 14.33
N ILE A 284 0.63 17.49 14.22
CA ILE A 284 1.72 17.38 15.20
C ILE A 284 1.83 18.71 15.98
N PRO A 285 1.98 18.68 17.32
CA PRO A 285 2.24 19.90 18.09
C PRO A 285 3.48 20.64 17.55
N GLY A 286 3.31 21.89 17.12
CA GLY A 286 4.37 22.69 16.52
C GLY A 286 4.50 22.57 14.99
N ASP A 287 3.76 21.66 14.34
CA ASP A 287 3.73 21.48 12.89
C ASP A 287 2.34 21.05 12.40
N SER A 288 1.49 22.05 12.12
CA SER A 288 0.14 21.83 11.63
C SER A 288 0.14 21.28 10.20
N PHE A 289 -0.71 20.29 9.92
CA PHE A 289 -0.88 19.79 8.56
C PHE A 289 -1.76 20.73 7.75
N SER A 290 -1.27 21.25 6.63
CA SER A 290 -1.95 22.29 5.86
C SER A 290 -2.40 21.80 4.48
N GLY A 291 -3.23 22.57 3.80
CA GLY A 291 -3.65 22.24 2.42
C GLY A 291 -4.51 20.97 2.33
N ILE A 292 -5.29 20.67 3.36
CA ILE A 292 -6.30 19.62 3.33
C ILE A 292 -7.58 20.19 2.70
N CYS A 293 -8.05 19.62 1.59
CA CYS A 293 -9.31 20.00 0.96
C CYS A 293 -10.32 18.85 0.99
N LEU A 294 -11.53 19.14 1.48
CA LEU A 294 -12.70 18.26 1.39
C LEU A 294 -13.75 18.88 0.46
N SER A 295 -14.13 18.21 -0.62
CA SER A 295 -15.10 18.77 -1.56
C SER A 295 -16.16 17.75 -1.96
N ASN A 296 -17.44 18.11 -1.86
CA ASN A 296 -18.56 17.21 -2.17
C ASN A 296 -18.48 15.89 -1.39
N VAL A 297 -18.54 15.99 -0.05
CA VAL A 297 -18.46 14.84 0.87
C VAL A 297 -19.79 14.72 1.61
N SER A 298 -20.46 13.58 1.50
CA SER A 298 -21.73 13.30 2.16
C SER A 298 -21.67 11.98 2.94
N LEU A 299 -21.67 12.07 4.27
CA LEU A 299 -21.49 10.93 5.17
C LEU A 299 -22.69 10.81 6.13
N SER A 300 -23.42 9.71 6.06
CA SER A 300 -24.43 9.35 7.07
C SER A 300 -23.72 8.74 8.27
N VAL A 301 -23.55 9.56 9.31
CA VAL A 301 -22.79 9.25 10.53
C VAL A 301 -23.69 8.82 11.69
N ARG A 302 -23.14 7.99 12.59
CA ARG A 302 -23.75 7.58 13.85
C ARG A 302 -23.31 8.43 15.04
N SER A 303 -22.10 8.98 15.01
CA SER A 303 -21.57 9.83 16.07
C SER A 303 -22.29 11.18 16.16
N THR A 304 -22.53 11.67 17.37
CA THR A 304 -22.99 13.04 17.64
C THR A 304 -21.89 14.08 17.42
N ASP A 305 -20.64 13.67 17.56
CA ASP A 305 -19.43 14.46 17.29
C ASP A 305 -18.73 13.86 16.07
N PRO A 306 -19.18 14.20 14.84
CA PRO A 306 -18.74 13.52 13.64
C PRO A 306 -17.31 13.85 13.22
N TRP A 307 -16.76 14.96 13.71
CA TRP A 307 -15.43 15.41 13.36
C TRP A 307 -14.60 15.75 14.60
N ASN A 308 -13.32 15.35 14.59
CA ASN A 308 -12.33 15.75 15.58
C ASN A 308 -11.09 16.27 14.83
N CYS A 309 -10.90 17.57 14.81
CA CYS A 309 -9.78 18.21 14.13
C CYS A 309 -8.90 18.99 15.11
N SER A 310 -7.59 18.83 14.97
CA SER A 310 -6.60 19.53 15.76
C SER A 310 -5.32 19.69 14.96
N LEU A 311 -4.72 20.88 14.96
CA LEU A 311 -3.42 21.13 14.29
C LEU A 311 -3.46 20.75 12.81
N VAL A 312 -4.58 21.07 12.16
CA VAL A 312 -4.77 20.90 10.72
C VAL A 312 -5.37 22.19 10.17
N GLU A 313 -5.13 22.48 8.89
CA GLU A 313 -5.63 23.67 8.21
C GLU A 313 -6.03 23.32 6.77
N GLY A 314 -7.15 23.88 6.32
CA GLY A 314 -7.67 23.50 5.02
C GLY A 314 -8.97 24.17 4.61
N TYR A 315 -9.53 23.62 3.54
CA TYR A 315 -10.70 24.13 2.84
C TYR A 315 -11.77 23.06 2.73
N SER A 316 -13.02 23.48 2.70
CA SER A 316 -14.14 22.59 2.48
C SER A 316 -15.22 23.24 1.64
N SER A 317 -15.88 22.43 0.81
CA SER A 317 -17.02 22.87 0.01
C SER A 317 -18.03 21.73 -0.13
N SER A 318 -19.29 22.00 0.20
CA SER A 318 -20.37 21.00 0.12
C SER A 318 -20.05 19.72 0.91
N VAL A 319 -19.79 19.87 2.22
CA VAL A 319 -19.49 18.76 3.13
C VAL A 319 -20.61 18.60 4.14
N SER A 320 -21.11 17.36 4.30
CA SER A 320 -22.12 16.97 5.27
C SER A 320 -21.69 15.66 5.94
N PRO A 321 -21.67 15.56 7.29
CA PRO A 321 -22.07 16.57 8.26
C PRO A 321 -21.09 17.75 8.33
N GLU A 322 -21.52 18.83 8.96
CA GLU A 322 -20.76 20.07 9.08
C GLU A 322 -19.35 19.82 9.66
N VAL A 323 -18.32 20.23 8.92
CA VAL A 323 -16.89 19.96 9.19
C VAL A 323 -16.31 20.91 10.24
N CYS A 324 -15.17 20.57 10.85
CA CYS A 324 -14.44 21.46 11.77
C CYS A 324 -14.12 22.85 11.19
N GLU A 325 -14.03 23.88 12.04
CA GLU A 325 -13.67 25.26 11.64
C GLU A 325 -12.31 25.35 10.96
N GLN A 326 -11.35 24.53 11.38
CA GLN A 326 -10.00 24.42 10.82
C GLN A 326 -9.96 24.13 9.31
N LEU A 327 -11.05 23.54 8.77
CA LEU A 327 -11.18 23.19 7.35
C LEU A 327 -12.13 24.13 6.61
N ARG A 328 -12.43 25.31 7.16
CA ARG A 328 -13.30 26.32 6.55
C ARG A 328 -12.57 27.62 6.24
N ALA A 329 -11.26 27.55 6.00
CA ALA A 329 -10.49 28.74 5.66
C ALA A 329 -11.08 29.42 4.41
N THR A 330 -11.23 30.74 4.46
CA THR A 330 -11.69 31.53 3.31
C THR A 330 -10.49 31.86 2.42
N PRO A 331 -10.55 31.61 1.11
CA PRO A 331 -9.44 31.95 0.23
C PRO A 331 -9.21 33.47 0.20
N GLY A 332 -7.95 33.90 0.24
CA GLY A 332 -7.60 35.31 0.04
C GLY A 332 -7.89 35.76 -1.40
N PRO A 333 -8.16 37.06 -1.63
CA PRO A 333 -8.37 37.57 -2.99
C PRO A 333 -7.16 37.30 -3.88
N GLY A 334 -7.37 36.56 -4.98
CA GLY A 334 -6.32 36.18 -5.94
C GLY A 334 -5.76 34.75 -5.78
N SER A 335 -6.25 33.98 -4.81
CA SER A 335 -5.95 32.54 -4.74
C SER A 335 -6.66 31.79 -5.88
N GLY A 336 -5.89 31.05 -6.69
CA GLY A 336 -6.40 30.15 -7.72
C GLY A 336 -7.13 28.93 -7.13
N GLN A 337 -7.19 27.84 -7.90
CA GLN A 337 -7.89 26.59 -7.55
C GLN A 337 -7.62 26.17 -6.09
N MET A 338 -8.66 26.21 -5.23
CA MET A 338 -8.55 25.99 -3.77
C MET A 338 -8.07 24.60 -3.38
N CYS A 339 -8.44 23.61 -4.19
CA CYS A 339 -8.09 22.21 -3.98
C CYS A 339 -7.10 21.80 -5.06
N TYR A 340 -6.09 21.04 -4.67
CA TYR A 340 -5.17 20.42 -5.60
C TYR A 340 -5.96 19.57 -6.60
N GLY A 341 -5.92 19.91 -7.89
CA GLY A 341 -6.75 19.27 -8.92
C GLY A 341 -6.35 17.84 -9.27
N GLY A 342 -5.23 17.36 -8.72
CA GLY A 342 -4.60 16.11 -9.15
C GLY A 342 -3.93 16.29 -10.50
N ASN A 343 -2.60 16.24 -10.56
CA ASN A 343 -1.94 15.99 -11.83
C ASN A 343 -2.34 14.58 -12.27
N TYR A 344 -2.75 14.40 -13.52
CA TYR A 344 -2.75 13.05 -14.06
C TYR A 344 -1.30 12.60 -14.07
N PRO A 345 -0.97 11.47 -13.42
CA PRO A 345 0.36 10.90 -13.58
C PRO A 345 0.60 10.76 -15.08
N ALA A 346 1.78 11.19 -15.57
CA ALA A 346 2.12 11.07 -16.98
C ALA A 346 1.81 9.63 -17.37
N ALA A 347 0.87 9.43 -18.32
CA ALA A 347 0.29 8.13 -18.61
C ALA A 347 1.44 7.13 -18.60
N ALA A 348 1.46 6.21 -17.63
CA ALA A 348 2.43 5.14 -17.64
C ALA A 348 2.33 4.58 -19.04
N ALA A 349 3.41 4.68 -19.83
CA ALA A 349 3.41 4.14 -21.17
C ALA A 349 2.98 2.69 -20.97
N GLN A 350 1.73 2.38 -21.36
CA GLN A 350 1.19 1.04 -21.30
C GLN A 350 2.29 0.20 -21.93
N PRO A 351 2.90 -0.76 -21.20
CA PRO A 351 3.98 -1.53 -21.77
C PRO A 351 3.44 -2.09 -23.08
N GLN A 352 4.00 -1.60 -24.20
CA GLN A 352 3.56 -2.01 -25.52
C GLN A 352 3.63 -3.54 -25.50
N PRO A 353 2.57 -4.25 -25.90
CA PRO A 353 2.67 -5.69 -26.05
C PRO A 353 3.91 -5.95 -26.93
N PRO A 354 4.82 -6.84 -26.51
CA PRO A 354 6.11 -6.97 -27.17
C PRO A 354 5.90 -7.11 -28.68
N GLN A 355 6.48 -6.17 -29.45
CA GLN A 355 6.47 -6.28 -30.91
C GLN A 355 7.03 -7.65 -31.26
N LYS A 356 6.34 -8.36 -32.17
CA LYS A 356 6.66 -9.74 -32.58
C LYS A 356 8.15 -9.87 -32.95
N SER A 357 8.98 -10.22 -31.99
CA SER A 357 10.34 -10.69 -32.20
C SER A 357 10.41 -12.09 -31.60
N GLY A 358 10.44 -13.09 -32.50
CA GLY A 358 10.99 -14.44 -32.31
C GLY A 358 10.77 -15.24 -31.01
N ALA A 359 9.84 -14.91 -30.12
CA ALA A 359 9.67 -15.62 -28.85
C ALA A 359 8.57 -16.70 -28.95
N SER A 360 8.95 -17.94 -28.64
CA SER A 360 8.03 -19.05 -28.45
C SER A 360 7.12 -18.78 -27.25
N ARG A 361 5.84 -18.50 -27.51
CA ARG A 361 4.78 -18.48 -26.49
C ARG A 361 4.55 -19.90 -26.00
N LEU A 362 5.00 -20.23 -24.79
CA LEU A 362 4.43 -21.35 -24.04
C LEU A 362 3.38 -20.80 -23.07
N VAL A 363 2.12 -20.99 -23.43
CA VAL A 363 1.01 -20.93 -22.47
C VAL A 363 0.96 -22.29 -21.79
N LEU A 364 1.61 -22.41 -20.63
CA LEU A 364 1.37 -23.51 -19.71
C LEU A 364 0.60 -22.93 -18.53
N GLY A 365 -0.59 -23.48 -18.27
CA GLY A 365 -1.67 -22.85 -17.52
C GLY A 365 -1.48 -22.62 -16.02
N TRP A 366 -0.28 -22.30 -15.53
CA TRP A 366 -0.07 -22.11 -14.08
C TRP A 366 0.84 -20.96 -13.64
N LEU A 367 1.73 -20.42 -14.47
CA LEU A 367 2.44 -19.15 -14.24
C LEU A 367 3.29 -18.85 -15.48
N VAL A 368 3.24 -17.63 -16.03
CA VAL A 368 4.15 -17.22 -17.12
C VAL A 368 5.11 -16.17 -16.59
N LEU A 369 6.39 -16.52 -16.43
CA LEU A 369 7.51 -15.57 -16.35
C LEU A 369 8.16 -15.46 -17.74
N VAL A 370 8.33 -14.24 -18.27
CA VAL A 370 9.05 -13.98 -19.53
C VAL A 370 10.31 -13.15 -19.23
N ARG A 371 11.42 -13.41 -19.94
CA ARG A 371 12.72 -12.72 -19.82
C ARG A 371 13.21 -12.20 -21.19
N TYR A 372 13.91 -11.06 -21.22
CA TYR A 372 14.84 -10.63 -22.28
C TYR A 372 16.24 -10.26 -21.70
N GLY A 373 17.32 -10.44 -22.49
CA GLY A 373 18.76 -10.43 -22.09
C GLY A 373 19.33 -9.10 -21.54
N CYS A 374 20.55 -9.00 -20.97
CA CYS A 374 21.80 -9.74 -21.20
C CYS A 374 22.78 -9.62 -19.99
N ARG A 375 23.63 -10.64 -19.79
CA ARG A 375 24.91 -10.69 -19.02
C ARG A 375 24.93 -10.54 -17.48
N HIS A 376 24.26 -11.45 -16.79
CA HIS A 376 24.83 -12.46 -15.88
C HIS A 376 23.65 -13.31 -15.42
N ILE A 377 23.79 -14.63 -15.52
CA ILE A 377 22.67 -15.57 -15.43
C ILE A 377 22.77 -16.28 -14.07
N THR A 378 21.92 -15.90 -13.15
CA THR A 378 21.47 -16.79 -12.08
C THR A 378 20.01 -17.11 -12.40
N TRP A 379 19.74 -18.36 -12.79
CA TRP A 379 18.36 -18.85 -12.91
C TRP A 379 17.83 -19.09 -11.50
N PHE A 380 16.66 -18.56 -11.18
CA PHE A 380 15.79 -19.20 -10.19
C PHE A 380 14.43 -19.45 -10.82
N LEU A 381 14.31 -20.67 -11.30
CA LEU A 381 13.06 -21.32 -11.65
C LEU A 381 12.61 -22.03 -10.37
N LEU A 382 11.83 -21.39 -9.52
CA LEU A 382 11.18 -22.08 -8.40
C LEU A 382 10.00 -22.90 -8.97
N ALA A 383 10.36 -24.01 -9.61
CA ALA A 383 9.41 -25.09 -9.91
C ALA A 383 10.03 -26.49 -9.85
N ASN A 384 11.34 -26.65 -9.60
CA ASN A 384 11.94 -27.96 -9.38
C ASN A 384 13.01 -27.89 -8.29
N GLU A 385 12.57 -27.95 -7.02
CA GLU A 385 13.17 -28.69 -5.89
C GLU A 385 12.24 -28.70 -4.64
N LEU A 386 10.94 -28.38 -4.77
CA LEU A 386 9.97 -28.49 -3.67
C LEU A 386 8.71 -29.22 -4.15
N PRO A 387 8.52 -30.52 -3.84
CA PRO A 387 7.35 -31.26 -4.27
C PRO A 387 6.12 -30.85 -3.43
N GLY A 388 5.16 -30.12 -4.00
CA GLY A 388 3.85 -29.93 -3.35
C GLY A 388 3.02 -28.68 -3.70
N LEU A 389 3.54 -27.74 -4.49
CA LEU A 389 2.97 -26.38 -4.62
C LEU A 389 1.75 -26.21 -5.54
N PHE A 390 1.21 -27.26 -6.17
CA PHE A 390 0.11 -27.10 -7.13
C PHE A 390 -1.02 -28.12 -6.88
N ASN A 391 -2.17 -27.63 -6.42
CA ASN A 391 -3.41 -28.40 -6.41
C ASN A 391 -4.01 -28.42 -7.81
N LYS A 392 -4.16 -29.62 -8.38
CA LYS A 392 -5.06 -29.87 -9.52
C LYS A 392 -6.48 -29.87 -8.98
N GLY A 393 -7.21 -28.79 -9.23
CA GLY A 393 -8.66 -28.68 -9.05
C GLY A 393 -9.27 -28.21 -10.35
#